data_AF-A0A9C6WU21-F1
#
_entry.id   AF-A0A9C6WU21-F1
#
_cell.length_a   1.000
_cell.length_b   1.000
_cell.length_c   1.000
_cell.angle_alpha   90.00
_cell.angle_beta   90.00
_cell.angle_gamma   90.00
#
_symmetry.space_group_name_H-M   'P 1'
#
loop_
_entity.id
_entity.type
_entity.pdbx_description
1 polymer ?
#
loop_
_entity_poly.entity_id
_entity_poly.type
_entity_poly.pdbx_seq_one_letter_code
_entity_poly.pdbx_strand_id
1 'polypeptide(L)'
;MESAETGECLWMVTDDYIFGIRVDKLENLGKNQDRDWKSLLEPAPFDFRLDLPESCSLHQYFIFDSKLFIVGDQTNSGAKIYQISYVGGDTLDISEAVATGAIPPLPTGDFSFLRNIKDDVYLVEDDATPPIGLYVLRSRSPNWHSVPAPPTELNSDNYNLLFGFVLNDKLFLHLPFAPGIAYVYDPQPNAWIKLERALSHPDYVSFLSVSFLGDVRHRSVVLTWTVEGLCGPGVKYDIHALLVDNQDYCILRHQRLDELCEAIQPSFFEPADLNLVDLGNSKVCVIIGGAAEVIPSVCILVVELGLVQEEEQQRFLSVRVLVNRVFDMRPYISKYGGLQGLCTSFLFSLSKGTSDIDRDAVKDHIGEEVPTLTSASLEAFSRKRSSGKDGPSTEGDNVVKVAQSKEISLQRTKLESAVVGLDKYLEVSQLKDKARELDMKDMTEALKAKEKESEEMVKQIATLQSQLKGRDEKIEALTLKVGELENALKDAKNSKEPMAFEMFGKGFDRAISQIKARAPEVNVVDMDVSKIVVNGVLVDADIPEEGCDVKENE
;
A
#
# COMPACT_ATOMS: atom_id res chain seq x y z
N MET A 1 -22.32 -5.25 -1.97
CA MET A 1 -21.31 -4.48 -1.22
C MET A 1 -20.98 -5.33 -0.02
N GLU A 2 -19.82 -5.98 -0.05
CA GLU A 2 -19.19 -6.44 1.18
C GLU A 2 -19.03 -5.21 2.09
N SER A 3 -19.33 -5.35 3.39
CA SER A 3 -19.26 -4.22 4.30
C SER A 3 -17.82 -3.74 4.40
N ALA A 4 -17.68 -2.43 4.62
CA ALA A 4 -16.47 -1.68 4.86
C ALA A 4 -15.73 -2.08 6.17
N GLU A 5 -15.87 -3.30 6.67
CA GLU A 5 -15.48 -3.69 8.03
C GLU A 5 -14.15 -4.44 8.15
N THR A 6 -13.49 -4.89 7.06
CA THR A 6 -12.39 -5.89 7.21
C THR A 6 -11.13 -5.74 6.34
N GLY A 7 -10.88 -4.55 5.77
CA GLY A 7 -9.73 -4.30 4.89
C GLY A 7 -8.39 -4.11 5.61
N GLU A 8 -7.28 -4.32 4.89
CA GLU A 8 -5.95 -3.91 5.34
C GLU A 8 -5.81 -2.39 5.33
N CYS A 9 -5.11 -1.83 6.31
CA CYS A 9 -4.91 -0.40 6.44
C CYS A 9 -3.42 -0.07 6.52
N LEU A 10 -3.04 0.98 5.80
CA LEU A 10 -1.77 1.66 5.94
C LEU A 10 -1.87 2.64 7.12
N TRP A 11 -1.13 2.35 8.18
CA TRP A 11 -1.06 3.16 9.39
C TRP A 11 0.15 4.07 9.35
N MET A 12 -0.04 5.30 9.80
CA MET A 12 1.00 6.32 9.97
C MET A 12 0.88 6.86 11.39
N VAL A 13 1.96 6.76 12.16
CA VAL A 13 2.03 7.27 13.53
C VAL A 13 2.90 8.52 13.53
N THR A 14 2.34 9.60 14.04
CA THR A 14 3.03 10.86 14.31
C THR A 14 3.16 11.07 15.81
N ASP A 15 3.81 12.17 16.19
CA ASP A 15 4.03 12.51 17.61
C ASP A 15 2.74 12.52 18.44
N ASP A 16 1.62 12.95 17.83
CA ASP A 16 0.36 13.23 18.52
C ASP A 16 -0.82 12.39 18.01
N TYR A 17 -0.68 11.73 16.86
CA TYR A 17 -1.80 11.09 16.18
C TYR A 17 -1.39 9.77 15.54
N ILE A 18 -2.36 8.88 15.42
CA ILE A 18 -2.30 7.78 14.45
C ILE A 18 -3.37 8.01 13.37
N PHE A 19 -2.94 7.90 12.12
CA PHE A 19 -3.78 7.96 10.94
C PHE A 19 -3.82 6.61 10.24
N GLY A 20 -4.97 6.26 9.66
CA GLY A 20 -5.14 5.06 8.86
C GLY A 20 -5.76 5.39 7.50
N ILE A 21 -5.22 4.79 6.44
CA ILE A 21 -5.81 4.78 5.09
C ILE A 21 -6.02 3.33 4.70
N ARG A 22 -7.22 2.98 4.24
CA ARG A 22 -7.49 1.64 3.73
C ARG A 22 -6.75 1.43 2.40
N VAL A 23 -6.17 0.25 2.21
CA VAL A 23 -5.29 -0.04 1.06
C VAL A 23 -6.04 0.08 -0.28
N ASP A 24 -7.30 -0.33 -0.34
CA ASP A 24 -8.18 -0.21 -1.53
C ASP A 24 -8.40 1.26 -1.97
N LYS A 25 -8.27 2.21 -1.05
CA LYS A 25 -8.30 3.64 -1.40
C LYS A 25 -7.01 4.11 -2.05
N LEU A 26 -5.87 3.44 -1.82
CA LEU A 26 -4.57 3.87 -2.34
C LEU A 26 -4.53 3.84 -3.87
N GLU A 27 -5.18 2.88 -4.55
CA GLU A 27 -5.26 2.88 -6.03
C GLU A 27 -5.93 4.11 -6.61
N ASN A 28 -7.04 4.49 -5.98
CA ASN A 28 -7.91 5.55 -6.47
C ASN A 28 -7.24 6.94 -6.35
N LEU A 29 -6.10 7.02 -5.65
CA LEU A 29 -5.30 8.23 -5.53
C LEU A 29 -4.61 8.62 -6.85
N GLY A 30 -4.31 7.64 -7.71
CA GLY A 30 -3.70 7.87 -9.03
C GLY A 30 -2.32 8.57 -8.97
N LYS A 31 -1.92 9.17 -10.10
CA LYS A 31 -0.62 9.84 -10.27
C LYS A 31 -0.79 11.33 -10.49
N ASN A 32 0.09 12.14 -9.92
CA ASN A 32 0.27 13.51 -10.34
C ASN A 32 0.97 13.57 -11.72
N GLN A 33 0.21 13.84 -12.79
CA GLN A 33 0.76 13.92 -14.16
C GLN A 33 1.42 15.28 -14.47
N ASP A 34 0.95 16.36 -13.82
CA ASP A 34 1.33 17.73 -14.18
C ASP A 34 2.58 18.24 -13.42
N ARG A 35 3.12 17.43 -12.49
CA ARG A 35 4.27 17.74 -11.61
C ARG A 35 4.11 19.01 -10.73
N ASP A 36 3.00 19.72 -10.84
CA ASP A 36 2.63 20.81 -9.95
C ASP A 36 1.86 20.26 -8.75
N TRP A 37 2.60 19.79 -7.75
CA TRP A 37 2.01 19.21 -6.54
C TRP A 37 1.10 20.18 -5.78
N LYS A 38 1.25 21.50 -5.95
CA LYS A 38 0.48 22.52 -5.22
C LYS A 38 -0.95 22.66 -5.71
N SER A 39 -1.18 22.53 -7.01
CA SER A 39 -2.53 22.62 -7.60
C SER A 39 -3.41 21.42 -7.25
N LEU A 40 -2.82 20.37 -6.68
CA LEU A 40 -3.47 19.11 -6.30
C LEU A 40 -3.45 18.85 -4.79
N LEU A 41 -3.13 19.86 -3.97
CA LEU A 41 -3.17 19.77 -2.51
C LEU A 41 -4.61 19.60 -2.04
N GLU A 42 -4.99 18.34 -1.83
CA GLU A 42 -6.25 17.94 -1.24
C GLU A 42 -6.03 17.56 0.23
N PRO A 43 -7.08 17.65 1.08
CA PRO A 43 -7.02 17.07 2.42
C PRO A 43 -6.65 15.58 2.34
N ALA A 44 -5.81 15.13 3.26
CA ALA A 44 -5.39 13.73 3.31
C ALA A 44 -6.59 12.77 3.44
N PRO A 45 -6.63 11.67 2.67
CA PRO A 45 -7.79 10.79 2.57
C PRO A 45 -7.84 9.79 3.74
N PHE A 46 -7.62 10.27 4.96
CA PHE A 46 -7.61 9.43 6.16
C PHE A 46 -9.01 8.88 6.46
N ASP A 47 -9.08 7.55 6.57
CA ASP A 47 -10.25 6.82 7.05
C ASP A 47 -10.34 6.86 8.57
N PHE A 48 -9.19 6.73 9.21
CA PHE A 48 -9.08 6.63 10.65
C PHE A 48 -8.17 7.73 11.18
N ARG A 49 -8.56 8.28 12.32
CA ARG A 49 -7.76 9.21 13.11
C ARG A 49 -8.01 8.94 14.58
N LEU A 50 -6.94 8.89 15.34
CA LEU A 50 -7.01 8.83 16.80
C LEU A 50 -5.92 9.71 17.39
N ASP A 51 -6.31 10.52 18.37
CA ASP A 51 -5.41 11.37 19.14
C ASP A 51 -4.70 10.49 20.17
N LEU A 52 -3.36 10.56 20.20
CA LEU A 52 -2.58 9.78 21.16
C LEU A 52 -2.60 10.46 22.54
N PRO A 53 -2.60 9.70 23.65
CA PRO A 53 -2.81 10.26 24.99
C PRO A 53 -1.63 11.10 25.48
N GLU A 54 -0.45 10.90 24.89
CA GLU A 54 0.77 11.64 25.16
C GLU A 54 1.55 11.82 23.86
N SER A 55 2.27 12.94 23.77
CA SER A 55 3.09 13.28 22.61
C SER A 55 4.44 12.57 22.71
N CYS A 56 4.87 11.82 21.69
CA CYS A 56 6.18 11.16 21.67
C CYS A 56 6.80 11.16 20.28
N SER A 57 8.02 11.66 20.15
CA SER A 57 8.73 11.75 18.86
C SER A 57 9.24 10.42 18.32
N LEU A 58 9.18 9.34 19.11
CA LEU A 58 9.74 8.03 18.79
C LEU A 58 8.75 6.90 19.09
N HIS A 59 7.48 7.10 18.75
CA HIS A 59 6.48 6.04 18.91
C HIS A 59 6.94 4.75 18.20
N GLN A 60 7.17 3.71 19.00
CA GLN A 60 7.38 2.36 18.51
C GLN A 60 6.06 1.61 18.60
N TYR A 61 5.82 0.72 17.64
CA TYR A 61 4.65 -0.13 17.63
C TYR A 61 5.08 -1.60 17.61
N PHE A 62 4.19 -2.44 18.09
CA PHE A 62 4.29 -3.88 17.88
C PHE A 62 2.89 -4.45 17.81
N ILE A 63 2.80 -5.62 17.17
CA ILE A 63 1.55 -6.35 17.06
C ILE A 63 1.68 -7.61 17.90
N PHE A 64 0.72 -7.88 18.77
CA PHE A 64 0.76 -9.07 19.61
C PHE A 64 -0.64 -9.63 19.76
N ASP A 65 -0.79 -10.95 19.63
CA ASP A 65 -2.11 -11.60 19.70
C ASP A 65 -3.15 -10.87 18.82
N SER A 66 -2.77 -10.57 17.58
CA SER A 66 -3.65 -9.90 16.61
C SER A 66 -4.13 -8.50 17.01
N LYS A 67 -3.45 -7.83 17.95
CA LYS A 67 -3.78 -6.48 18.42
C LYS A 67 -2.60 -5.54 18.23
N LEU A 68 -2.92 -4.29 17.91
CA LEU A 68 -1.94 -3.23 17.74
C LEU A 68 -1.64 -2.55 19.08
N PHE A 69 -0.36 -2.45 19.40
CA PHE A 69 0.14 -1.74 20.56
C PHE A 69 1.10 -0.63 20.14
N ILE A 70 0.99 0.53 20.78
CA ILE A 70 1.92 1.65 20.65
C ILE A 70 2.58 1.88 21.99
N VAL A 71 3.90 2.04 21.98
CA VAL A 71 4.69 2.43 23.14
C VAL A 71 4.76 3.96 23.20
N GLY A 72 4.43 4.50 24.36
CA GLY A 72 4.54 5.90 24.69
C GLY A 72 5.95 6.32 25.07
N ASP A 73 6.08 7.49 25.69
CA ASP A 73 7.40 8.05 26.01
C ASP A 73 8.09 7.28 27.16
N GLN A 74 9.41 7.16 27.08
CA GLN A 74 10.22 6.51 28.10
C GLN A 74 10.37 7.47 29.28
N THR A 75 9.63 7.22 30.36
CA THR A 75 9.69 8.02 31.59
C THR A 75 10.44 7.30 32.69
N ASN A 76 10.81 8.02 33.77
CA ASN A 76 11.39 7.42 34.98
C ASN A 76 10.48 6.34 35.62
N SER A 77 9.18 6.33 35.30
CA SER A 77 8.21 5.31 35.75
C SER A 77 8.06 4.14 34.77
N GLY A 78 8.86 4.09 33.70
CA GLY A 78 8.72 3.18 32.57
C GLY A 78 7.88 3.79 31.44
N ALA A 79 7.95 3.16 30.27
CA ALA A 79 7.11 3.54 29.13
C ALA A 79 5.71 2.95 29.28
N LYS A 80 4.69 3.76 28.98
CA LYS A 80 3.31 3.27 28.88
C LYS A 80 3.13 2.52 27.57
N ILE A 81 2.20 1.57 27.57
CA ILE A 81 1.82 0.84 26.37
C ILE A 81 0.32 1.00 26.17
N TYR A 82 -0.06 1.41 24.97
CA TYR A 82 -1.42 1.67 24.58
C TYR A 82 -1.89 0.63 23.58
N GLN A 83 -3.06 0.04 23.83
CA GLN A 83 -3.72 -0.84 22.86
C GLN A 83 -4.70 -0.02 22.03
N ILE A 84 -4.57 -0.11 20.71
CA ILE A 84 -5.53 0.49 19.77
C ILE A 84 -6.53 -0.58 19.37
N SER A 85 -7.81 -0.25 19.47
CA SER A 85 -8.92 -1.15 19.16
C SER A 85 -9.91 -0.49 18.22
N TYR A 86 -10.52 -1.28 17.33
CA TYR A 86 -11.59 -0.82 16.46
C TYR A 86 -12.94 -0.95 17.18
N VAL A 87 -13.74 0.12 17.20
CA VAL A 87 -15.04 0.14 17.88
C VAL A 87 -16.21 0.01 16.90
N GLY A 88 -16.03 0.48 15.66
CA GLY A 88 -17.06 0.44 14.62
C GLY A 88 -17.07 1.70 13.75
N GLY A 89 -17.52 1.55 12.50
CA GLY A 89 -17.53 2.62 11.51
C GLY A 89 -16.10 3.10 11.19
N ASP A 90 -15.83 4.37 11.46
CA ASP A 90 -14.50 4.98 11.33
C ASP A 90 -13.89 5.33 12.70
N THR A 91 -14.42 4.73 13.78
CA THR A 91 -14.05 5.07 15.17
C THR A 91 -13.06 4.07 15.76
N LEU A 92 -11.98 4.60 16.32
CA LEU A 92 -10.97 3.88 17.08
C LEU A 92 -11.08 4.19 18.58
N ASP A 93 -10.61 3.28 19.41
CA ASP A 93 -10.45 3.46 20.85
C ASP A 93 -9.01 3.14 21.27
N ILE A 94 -8.60 3.73 22.39
CA ILE A 94 -7.28 3.59 22.97
C ILE A 94 -7.38 3.36 24.47
N SER A 95 -6.66 2.36 24.96
CA SER A 95 -6.61 2.02 26.38
C SER A 95 -5.19 1.68 26.82
N GLU A 96 -4.88 1.94 28.09
CA GLU A 96 -3.59 1.56 28.66
C GLU A 96 -3.54 0.03 28.86
N ALA A 97 -2.69 -0.63 28.07
CA ALA A 97 -2.67 -2.08 27.90
C ALA A 97 -2.16 -2.82 29.15
N VAL A 98 -1.24 -2.21 29.90
CA VAL A 98 -0.73 -2.77 31.15
C VAL A 98 -1.78 -2.65 32.26
N ALA A 99 -2.45 -1.51 32.36
CA ALA A 99 -3.51 -1.28 33.37
C ALA A 99 -4.73 -2.21 33.18
N THR A 100 -5.03 -2.57 31.93
CA THR A 100 -6.10 -3.52 31.59
C THR A 100 -5.67 -4.99 31.70
N GLY A 101 -4.38 -5.25 31.92
CA GLY A 101 -3.82 -6.60 31.96
C GLY A 101 -3.76 -7.29 30.59
N ALA A 102 -3.85 -6.54 29.48
CA ALA A 102 -3.77 -7.08 28.13
C ALA A 102 -2.37 -7.61 27.80
N ILE A 103 -1.34 -6.97 28.34
CA ILE A 103 0.08 -7.34 28.19
C ILE A 103 0.86 -7.03 29.47
N PRO A 104 2.00 -7.71 29.72
CA PRO A 104 2.90 -7.33 30.81
C PRO A 104 3.57 -5.97 30.54
N PRO A 105 4.03 -5.25 31.58
CA PRO A 105 4.88 -4.07 31.41
C PRO A 105 6.18 -4.44 30.68
N LEU A 106 6.84 -3.46 30.07
CA LEU A 106 8.16 -3.68 29.46
C LEU A 106 9.16 -4.18 30.51
N PRO A 107 10.09 -5.07 30.13
CA PRO A 107 11.08 -5.62 31.05
C PRO A 107 12.13 -4.58 31.49
N THR A 108 12.32 -3.52 30.71
CA THR A 108 13.26 -2.43 30.95
C THR A 108 12.64 -1.08 30.54
N GLY A 109 13.13 0.00 31.14
CA GLY A 109 12.67 1.37 30.87
C GLY A 109 13.27 1.97 29.60
N ASP A 110 14.52 1.58 29.28
CA ASP A 110 15.29 2.10 28.16
C ASP A 110 15.59 0.96 27.19
N PHE A 111 15.17 1.12 25.93
CA PHE A 111 15.34 0.11 24.90
C PHE A 111 15.59 0.76 23.53
N SER A 112 16.45 0.11 22.74
CA SER A 112 16.93 0.63 21.46
C SER A 112 16.12 0.08 20.30
N PHE A 113 15.51 -1.09 20.48
CA PHE A 113 14.80 -1.79 19.41
C PHE A 113 13.62 -2.62 19.94
N LEU A 114 12.46 -2.47 19.30
CA LEU A 114 11.27 -3.28 19.51
C LEU A 114 10.62 -3.64 18.16
N ARG A 115 10.60 -4.93 17.81
CA ARG A 115 9.97 -5.41 16.57
C ARG A 115 9.37 -6.79 16.70
N ASN A 116 8.43 -7.05 15.81
CA ASN A 116 7.88 -8.37 15.57
C ASN A 116 8.83 -9.25 14.75
N ILE A 117 8.96 -10.51 15.16
CA ILE A 117 9.51 -11.60 14.34
C ILE A 117 8.47 -12.70 14.36
N LYS A 118 7.78 -12.90 13.23
CA LYS A 118 6.54 -13.69 13.18
C LYS A 118 5.54 -13.14 14.21
N ASP A 119 4.95 -14.01 15.03
CA ASP A 119 3.97 -13.66 16.07
C ASP A 119 4.58 -13.26 17.41
N ASP A 120 5.91 -13.30 17.55
CA ASP A 120 6.62 -12.96 18.78
C ASP A 120 7.19 -11.54 18.71
N VAL A 121 7.26 -10.86 19.86
CA VAL A 121 7.81 -9.51 19.98
C VAL A 121 9.17 -9.57 20.65
N TYR A 122 10.18 -8.99 20.02
CA TYR A 122 11.54 -8.93 20.53
C TYR A 122 11.88 -7.50 20.94
N LEU A 123 12.49 -7.37 22.12
CA LEU A 123 12.96 -6.11 22.69
C LEU A 123 14.45 -6.24 23.00
N VAL A 124 15.24 -5.26 22.53
CA VAL A 124 16.66 -5.11 22.86
C VAL A 124 16.82 -3.93 23.79
N GLU A 125 17.36 -4.20 24.97
CA GLU A 125 17.63 -3.19 26.00
C GLU A 125 18.67 -2.17 25.52
N ASP A 126 18.54 -0.94 26.00
CA ASP A 126 19.49 0.15 25.76
C ASP A 126 20.13 0.50 27.11
N ASP A 127 21.11 -0.31 27.54
CA ASP A 127 21.87 -0.02 28.76
C ASP A 127 23.32 0.36 28.43
N ALA A 128 23.78 1.43 29.07
CA ALA A 128 25.17 1.87 29.07
C ALA A 128 26.11 0.87 29.79
N THR A 129 25.56 -0.03 30.62
CA THR A 129 26.32 -1.08 31.31
C THR A 129 26.03 -2.50 30.78
N PRO A 130 27.00 -3.19 30.17
CA PRO A 130 26.83 -4.57 29.73
C PRO A 130 26.52 -5.53 30.90
N PRO A 131 25.79 -6.63 30.65
CA PRO A 131 25.33 -7.11 29.34
C PRO A 131 23.98 -6.50 28.92
N ILE A 132 23.85 -6.13 27.64
CA ILE A 132 22.56 -5.77 27.03
C ILE A 132 21.62 -6.98 27.11
N GLY A 133 20.39 -6.79 27.57
CA GLY A 133 19.35 -7.81 27.53
C GLY A 133 18.69 -7.93 26.16
N LEU A 134 18.39 -9.17 25.74
CA LEU A 134 17.40 -9.45 24.70
C LEU A 134 16.21 -10.17 25.37
N TYR A 135 15.01 -9.64 25.14
CA TYR A 135 13.77 -10.16 25.70
C TYR A 135 12.78 -10.51 24.59
N VAL A 136 11.97 -11.54 24.83
CA VAL A 136 10.90 -11.94 23.92
C VAL A 136 9.56 -12.08 24.66
N LEU A 137 8.53 -11.46 24.12
CA LEU A 137 7.14 -11.72 24.49
C LEU A 137 6.56 -12.69 23.46
N ARG A 138 6.33 -13.93 23.88
CA ARG A 138 5.84 -14.99 22.99
C ARG A 138 4.32 -15.03 22.98
N SER A 139 3.70 -15.26 21.83
CA SER A 139 2.22 -15.31 21.69
C SER A 139 1.55 -16.27 22.72
N ARG A 140 2.24 -17.35 23.11
CA ARG A 140 1.73 -18.35 24.07
C ARG A 140 2.13 -18.10 25.53
N SER A 141 2.79 -16.98 25.81
CA SER A 141 3.31 -16.65 27.14
C SER A 141 2.85 -15.26 27.56
N PRO A 142 2.24 -15.12 28.76
CA PRO A 142 1.81 -13.82 29.26
C PRO A 142 2.96 -12.95 29.81
N ASN A 143 4.21 -13.43 29.74
CA ASN A 143 5.38 -12.76 30.31
C ASN A 143 6.51 -12.64 29.29
N TRP A 144 7.31 -11.58 29.46
CA TRP A 144 8.61 -11.41 28.83
C TRP A 144 9.59 -12.49 29.32
N HIS A 145 10.36 -13.05 28.40
CA HIS A 145 11.43 -14.01 28.69
C HIS A 145 12.75 -13.45 28.22
N SER A 146 13.77 -13.52 29.06
CA SER A 146 15.15 -13.30 28.62
C SER A 146 15.57 -14.45 27.70
N VAL A 147 16.21 -14.10 26.59
CA VAL A 147 16.87 -15.02 25.65
C VAL A 147 18.37 -14.69 25.64
N PRO A 148 19.22 -15.49 24.96
CA PRO A 148 20.66 -15.24 24.96
C PRO A 148 20.99 -13.78 24.63
N ALA A 149 21.73 -13.14 25.52
CA ALA A 149 22.13 -11.75 25.39
C ALA A 149 22.96 -11.53 24.10
N PRO A 150 22.86 -10.35 23.47
CA PRO A 150 23.76 -9.98 22.37
C PRO A 150 25.24 -10.08 22.77
N PRO A 151 26.15 -10.32 21.80
CA PRO A 151 27.58 -10.39 22.09
C PRO A 151 28.12 -9.10 22.71
N THR A 152 28.98 -9.24 23.72
CA THR A 152 29.55 -8.11 24.48
C THR A 152 30.42 -7.17 23.64
N GLU A 153 30.90 -7.64 22.49
CA GLU A 153 31.68 -6.86 21.51
C GLU A 153 30.88 -5.71 20.87
N LEU A 154 29.54 -5.75 20.93
CA LEU A 154 28.68 -4.65 20.49
C LEU A 154 28.85 -3.36 21.33
N ASN A 155 29.52 -3.46 22.47
CA ASN A 155 29.62 -2.38 23.46
C ASN A 155 31.02 -1.73 23.56
N SER A 156 31.99 -2.12 22.74
CA SER A 156 33.34 -1.55 22.84
C SER A 156 33.47 -0.28 21.99
N ASP A 157 33.43 0.86 22.68
CA ASP A 157 33.93 2.17 22.27
C ASP A 157 33.21 2.84 21.08
N ASN A 158 32.30 3.76 21.43
CA ASN A 158 31.73 4.88 20.66
C ASN A 158 30.27 4.76 20.16
N TYR A 159 29.43 5.57 20.81
CA TYR A 159 28.12 6.11 20.38
C TYR A 159 26.92 5.14 20.29
N ASN A 160 26.21 4.99 21.42
CA ASN A 160 24.76 5.06 21.71
C ASN A 160 23.68 4.73 20.65
N LEU A 161 23.97 4.17 19.49
CA LEU A 161 22.93 3.87 18.49
C LEU A 161 23.16 2.47 17.93
N LEU A 162 22.67 1.48 18.69
CA LEU A 162 22.49 0.13 18.22
C LEU A 162 21.33 0.13 17.22
N PHE A 163 21.61 -0.19 15.95
CA PHE A 163 20.56 -0.31 14.94
C PHE A 163 20.19 -1.77 14.75
N GLY A 164 18.88 -2.03 14.84
CA GLY A 164 18.30 -3.34 14.64
C GLY A 164 17.37 -3.37 13.43
N PHE A 165 17.31 -4.49 12.73
CA PHE A 165 16.26 -4.76 11.75
C PHE A 165 15.97 -6.27 11.68
N VAL A 166 14.86 -6.63 11.03
CA VAL A 166 14.46 -8.04 10.83
C VAL A 166 14.58 -8.39 9.36
N LEU A 167 15.25 -9.50 9.06
CA LEU A 167 15.37 -10.05 7.71
C LEU A 167 15.29 -11.57 7.77
N ASN A 168 14.44 -12.17 6.93
CA ASN A 168 14.22 -13.63 6.87
C ASN A 168 13.98 -14.25 8.26
N ASP A 169 13.10 -13.64 9.06
CA ASP A 169 12.76 -14.04 10.43
C ASP A 169 13.92 -14.06 11.44
N LYS A 170 15.00 -13.34 11.15
CA LYS A 170 16.14 -13.19 12.05
C LYS A 170 16.35 -11.74 12.43
N LEU A 171 16.79 -11.52 13.65
CA LEU A 171 17.12 -10.19 14.16
C LEU A 171 18.57 -9.89 13.83
N PHE A 172 18.79 -8.79 13.13
CA PHE A 172 20.12 -8.25 12.84
C PHE A 172 20.39 -7.09 13.76
N LEU A 173 21.55 -7.10 14.40
CA LEU A 173 22.13 -5.96 15.07
C LEU A 173 23.42 -5.57 14.34
N HIS A 174 23.54 -4.29 14.00
CA HIS A 174 24.74 -3.76 13.37
C HIS A 174 25.21 -2.48 14.08
N LEU A 175 26.52 -2.23 13.98
CA LEU A 175 27.14 -1.02 14.46
C LEU A 175 27.40 -0.09 13.26
N PRO A 176 26.91 1.16 13.28
CA PRO A 176 27.04 2.07 12.14
C PRO A 176 28.50 2.38 11.79
N PHE A 177 29.42 2.30 12.76
CA PHE A 177 30.85 2.59 12.58
C PHE A 177 31.74 1.35 12.39
N ALA A 178 31.17 0.14 12.37
CA ALA A 178 31.90 -1.10 12.10
C ALA A 178 31.30 -1.80 10.86
N PRO A 179 31.52 -1.26 9.64
CA PRO A 179 30.92 -1.78 8.42
C PRO A 179 31.35 -3.22 8.16
N GLY A 180 30.39 -4.06 7.76
CA GLY A 180 30.65 -5.46 7.42
C GLY A 180 30.74 -6.41 8.60
N ILE A 181 30.32 -6.02 9.81
CA ILE A 181 30.11 -6.97 10.91
C ILE A 181 28.66 -6.84 11.37
N ALA A 182 27.90 -7.92 11.22
CA ALA A 182 26.54 -8.01 11.74
C ALA A 182 26.43 -9.19 12.72
N TYR A 183 25.64 -8.98 13.76
CA TYR A 183 25.26 -10.04 14.69
C TYR A 183 23.83 -10.43 14.39
N VAL A 184 23.63 -11.70 14.09
CA VAL A 184 22.34 -12.25 13.72
C VAL A 184 21.87 -13.14 14.84
N TYR A 185 20.75 -12.78 15.45
CA TYR A 185 20.04 -13.67 16.35
C TYR A 185 19.02 -14.47 15.55
N ASP A 186 19.21 -15.78 15.59
CA ASP A 186 18.28 -16.74 15.01
C ASP A 186 17.37 -17.28 16.14
N PRO A 187 16.05 -16.97 16.13
CA PRO A 187 15.11 -17.51 17.09
C PRO A 187 15.07 -19.05 17.13
N GLN A 188 15.48 -19.71 16.05
CA GLN A 188 15.58 -21.16 15.96
C GLN A 188 16.90 -21.54 15.26
N PRO A 189 18.00 -21.66 16.03
CA PRO A 189 18.02 -22.45 17.26
C PRO A 189 18.12 -21.67 18.59
N ASN A 190 17.73 -20.38 18.62
CA ASN A 190 17.89 -19.49 19.79
C ASN A 190 19.38 -19.21 20.07
N ALA A 191 20.09 -18.71 19.05
CA ALA A 191 21.53 -18.46 19.10
C ALA A 191 21.95 -17.23 18.30
N TRP A 192 23.06 -16.63 18.72
CA TRP A 192 23.72 -15.55 17.98
C TRP A 192 24.77 -16.10 17.02
N ILE A 193 24.83 -15.51 15.83
CA ILE A 193 25.80 -15.80 14.79
C ILE A 193 26.50 -14.49 14.46
N LYS A 194 27.84 -14.47 14.54
CA LYS A 194 28.65 -13.37 14.04
C LYS A 194 28.88 -13.58 12.56
N LEU A 195 28.45 -12.63 11.74
CA LEU A 195 28.71 -12.65 10.30
C LEU A 195 29.74 -11.59 9.96
N GLU A 196 30.86 -12.07 9.41
CA GLU A 196 31.87 -11.21 8.81
C GLU A 196 31.49 -10.96 7.36
N ARG A 197 31.58 -9.70 6.93
CA ARG A 197 31.23 -9.15 5.60
C ARG A 197 29.74 -9.06 5.27
N ALA A 198 28.85 -9.42 6.19
CA ALA A 198 27.42 -9.17 6.00
C ALA A 198 27.16 -7.67 5.86
N LEU A 199 26.41 -7.29 4.82
CA LEU A 199 26.04 -5.89 4.54
C LEU A 199 27.24 -4.92 4.56
N SER A 200 28.39 -5.31 3.99
CA SER A 200 29.67 -4.58 4.09
C SER A 200 29.77 -3.25 3.34
N HIS A 201 28.68 -2.54 3.10
CA HIS A 201 28.69 -1.20 2.51
C HIS A 201 28.54 -0.16 3.63
N PRO A 202 29.37 0.90 3.67
CA PRO A 202 29.23 1.93 4.69
C PRO A 202 27.93 2.72 4.49
N ASP A 203 27.31 3.09 5.62
CA ASP A 203 26.35 4.19 5.80
C ASP A 203 24.84 3.88 5.72
N TYR A 204 24.41 2.62 5.68
CA TYR A 204 22.99 2.25 5.74
C TYR A 204 22.53 1.91 7.16
N VAL A 205 21.48 2.59 7.64
CA VAL A 205 20.89 2.40 8.98
C VAL A 205 19.46 1.84 8.96
N SER A 206 18.78 1.96 7.82
CA SER A 206 17.39 1.54 7.65
C SER A 206 17.30 0.44 6.61
N PHE A 207 16.52 -0.61 6.89
CA PHE A 207 16.35 -1.76 6.00
C PHE A 207 14.90 -2.21 5.96
N LEU A 208 14.42 -2.53 4.76
CA LEU A 208 13.12 -3.15 4.51
C LEU A 208 13.30 -4.35 3.58
N SER A 209 12.96 -5.55 4.05
CA SER A 209 12.84 -6.71 3.17
C SER A 209 11.60 -6.57 2.29
N VAL A 210 11.74 -6.74 0.98
CA VAL A 210 10.59 -6.71 0.05
C VAL A 210 10.01 -8.12 -0.06
N SER A 211 8.71 -8.26 0.20
CA SER A 211 8.02 -9.53 0.03
C SER A 211 7.82 -9.84 -1.44
N PHE A 212 8.25 -11.05 -1.82
CA PHE A 212 7.90 -11.71 -3.07
C PHE A 212 8.16 -10.86 -4.32
N LEU A 213 9.32 -11.06 -4.93
CA LEU A 213 9.77 -10.38 -6.15
C LEU A 213 10.10 -11.42 -7.23
N GLY A 214 9.16 -12.32 -7.50
CA GLY A 214 9.39 -13.48 -8.38
C GLY A 214 10.41 -14.49 -7.81
N ASP A 215 10.97 -15.34 -8.68
CA ASP A 215 12.00 -16.31 -8.29
C ASP A 215 13.38 -15.65 -8.16
N VAL A 216 13.71 -15.22 -6.94
CA VAL A 216 15.05 -14.75 -6.55
C VAL A 216 15.90 -15.87 -5.92
N ARG A 217 15.46 -17.13 -5.99
CA ARG A 217 16.12 -18.32 -5.43
C ARG A 217 16.47 -18.14 -3.94
N HIS A 218 17.75 -18.33 -3.57
CA HIS A 218 18.27 -18.23 -2.21
C HIS A 218 18.69 -16.79 -1.85
N ARG A 219 18.06 -15.78 -2.46
CA ARG A 219 18.40 -14.36 -2.26
C ARG A 219 17.18 -13.59 -1.79
N SER A 220 17.42 -12.45 -1.18
CA SER A 220 16.38 -11.50 -0.80
C SER A 220 16.70 -10.12 -1.37
N VAL A 221 15.66 -9.39 -1.76
CA VAL A 221 15.76 -7.98 -2.11
C VAL A 221 15.48 -7.15 -0.87
N VAL A 222 16.43 -6.31 -0.50
CA VAL A 222 16.33 -5.43 0.66
C VAL A 222 16.44 -3.99 0.18
N LEU A 223 15.50 -3.15 0.54
CA LEU A 223 15.59 -1.71 0.35
C LEU A 223 16.27 -1.07 1.55
N THR A 224 17.09 -0.07 1.28
CA THR A 224 17.71 0.76 2.30
C THR A 224 17.69 2.21 1.83
N TRP A 225 17.70 3.16 2.77
CA TRP A 225 17.66 4.57 2.44
C TRP A 225 18.44 5.42 3.42
N THR A 226 18.86 6.58 2.93
CA THR A 226 19.43 7.66 3.72
C THR A 226 18.70 8.96 3.42
N VAL A 227 18.68 9.84 4.42
CA VAL A 227 18.13 11.20 4.29
C VAL A 227 19.28 12.16 4.54
N GLU A 228 19.73 12.84 3.50
CA GLU A 228 20.83 13.80 3.59
C GLU A 228 20.28 15.23 3.72
N GLY A 229 20.64 15.93 4.80
CA GLY A 229 20.39 17.36 4.91
C GLY A 229 21.20 18.13 3.87
N LEU A 230 20.55 18.99 3.08
CA LEU A 230 21.23 19.83 2.10
C LEU A 230 21.84 21.07 2.78
N CYS A 231 22.83 21.71 2.14
CA CYS A 231 23.40 23.00 2.59
C CYS A 231 22.44 24.21 2.40
N GLY A 232 21.14 23.96 2.41
CA GLY A 232 20.04 24.91 2.23
C GLY A 232 18.74 24.23 2.66
N PRO A 233 17.56 24.82 2.41
CA PRO A 233 16.33 24.18 2.83
C PRO A 233 16.06 22.87 2.07
N GLY A 234 15.71 21.82 2.81
CA GLY A 234 15.31 20.53 2.29
C GLY A 234 16.27 19.37 2.58
N VAL A 235 15.72 18.17 2.43
CA VAL A 235 16.46 16.92 2.48
C VAL A 235 16.50 16.25 1.10
N LYS A 236 17.58 15.52 0.83
CA LYS A 236 17.69 14.63 -0.32
C LYS A 236 17.50 13.20 0.15
N TYR A 237 16.58 12.50 -0.49
CA TYR A 237 16.36 11.08 -0.26
C TYR A 237 17.26 10.28 -1.19
N ASP A 238 17.90 9.25 -0.63
CA ASP A 238 18.65 8.30 -1.42
C ASP A 238 18.19 6.89 -1.08
N ILE A 239 17.48 6.25 -2.02
CA ILE A 239 16.90 4.91 -1.82
C ILE A 239 17.65 3.93 -2.70
N HIS A 240 18.10 2.84 -2.10
CA HIS A 240 18.90 1.81 -2.72
C HIS A 240 18.23 0.44 -2.57
N ALA A 241 18.41 -0.41 -3.56
CA ALA A 241 18.07 -1.81 -3.51
C ALA A 241 19.34 -2.66 -3.45
N LEU A 242 19.32 -3.63 -2.55
CA LEU A 242 20.38 -4.60 -2.32
C LEU A 242 19.84 -5.99 -2.63
N LEU A 243 20.56 -6.73 -3.47
CA LEU A 243 20.34 -8.17 -3.64
C LEU A 243 21.28 -8.90 -2.68
N VAL A 244 20.70 -9.53 -1.66
CA VAL A 244 21.44 -10.12 -0.54
C VAL A 244 21.33 -11.65 -0.61
N ASP A 245 22.43 -12.35 -0.36
CA ASP A 245 22.43 -13.80 -0.23
C ASP A 245 21.83 -14.24 1.11
N ASN A 246 20.93 -15.22 1.14
CA ASN A 246 20.25 -15.61 2.39
C ASN A 246 21.10 -16.52 3.30
N GLN A 247 22.26 -17.00 2.82
CA GLN A 247 23.15 -17.85 3.60
C GLN A 247 24.16 -17.01 4.41
N ASP A 248 24.84 -16.07 3.77
CA ASP A 248 25.91 -15.27 4.38
C ASP A 248 25.57 -13.77 4.49
N TYR A 249 24.45 -13.34 3.92
CA TYR A 249 23.98 -11.95 3.93
C TYR A 249 24.96 -10.95 3.29
N CYS A 250 25.81 -11.44 2.38
CA CYS A 250 26.63 -10.60 1.54
C CYS A 250 25.77 -9.89 0.47
N ILE A 251 26.11 -8.64 0.19
CA ILE A 251 25.50 -7.87 -0.89
C ILE A 251 26.10 -8.37 -2.21
N LEU A 252 25.26 -8.98 -3.04
CA LEU A 252 25.64 -9.51 -4.36
C LEU A 252 25.49 -8.46 -5.45
N ARG A 253 24.45 -7.64 -5.37
CA ARG A 253 24.21 -6.51 -6.27
C ARG A 253 23.69 -5.33 -5.48
N HIS A 254 24.02 -4.13 -5.95
CA HIS A 254 23.60 -2.87 -5.38
C HIS A 254 23.11 -1.97 -6.52
N GLN A 255 21.92 -1.40 -6.37
CA GLN A 255 21.32 -0.49 -7.33
C GLN A 255 20.72 0.70 -6.59
N ARG A 256 21.10 1.91 -7.00
CA ARG A 256 20.39 3.13 -6.62
C ARG A 256 19.08 3.23 -7.40
N LEU A 257 17.97 3.52 -6.72
CA LEU A 257 16.66 3.64 -7.34
C LEU A 257 16.41 5.11 -7.74
N ASP A 258 17.13 5.58 -8.75
CA ASP A 258 17.03 6.97 -9.23
C ASP A 258 15.60 7.31 -9.68
N GLU A 259 14.93 6.39 -10.38
CA GLU A 259 13.54 6.59 -10.83
C GLU A 259 12.57 6.81 -9.66
N LEU A 260 12.81 6.11 -8.55
CA LEU A 260 12.00 6.25 -7.33
C LEU A 260 12.26 7.60 -6.68
N CYS A 261 13.53 7.98 -6.54
CA CYS A 261 13.92 9.25 -5.94
C CYS A 261 13.42 10.45 -6.76
N GLU A 262 13.47 10.37 -8.10
CA GLU A 262 12.96 11.38 -9.02
C GLU A 262 11.43 11.48 -9.03
N ALA A 263 10.73 10.41 -8.67
CA ALA A 263 9.28 10.41 -8.57
C ALA A 263 8.77 11.13 -7.31
N ILE A 264 9.58 11.29 -6.27
CA ILE A 264 9.17 11.97 -5.03
C ILE A 264 8.85 13.44 -5.33
N GLN A 265 7.63 13.85 -4.99
CA GLN A 265 7.18 15.23 -5.11
C GLN A 265 6.51 15.70 -3.81
N PRO A 266 6.75 16.95 -3.38
CA PRO A 266 7.85 17.82 -3.81
C PRO A 266 9.21 17.15 -3.60
N SER A 267 10.21 17.63 -4.33
CA SER A 267 11.59 17.16 -4.22
C SER A 267 12.27 17.48 -2.88
N PHE A 268 11.61 18.24 -2.00
CA PHE A 268 12.15 18.70 -0.72
C PHE A 268 11.04 18.82 0.31
N PHE A 269 11.35 18.37 1.53
CA PHE A 269 10.54 18.53 2.74
C PHE A 269 11.42 18.98 3.91
N GLU A 270 10.85 19.66 4.90
CA GLU A 270 11.57 20.18 6.07
C GLU A 270 10.77 20.15 7.38
N PRO A 271 11.29 19.57 8.47
CA PRO A 271 12.07 18.32 8.45
C PRO A 271 11.26 17.22 7.76
N ALA A 272 11.92 16.12 7.38
CA ALA A 272 11.22 15.03 6.72
C ALA A 272 11.70 13.67 7.20
N ASP A 273 10.76 12.84 7.62
CA ASP A 273 11.00 11.45 7.91
C ASP A 273 10.46 10.62 6.74
N LEU A 274 11.27 9.66 6.30
CA LEU A 274 10.93 8.73 5.23
C LEU A 274 10.72 7.33 5.82
N ASN A 275 9.54 6.77 5.59
CA ASN A 275 9.20 5.40 5.91
C ASN A 275 8.89 4.61 4.63
N LEU A 276 9.45 3.41 4.52
CA LEU A 276 9.09 2.43 3.49
C LEU A 276 8.23 1.34 4.13
N VAL A 277 7.10 1.03 3.49
CA VAL A 277 6.21 -0.06 3.89
C VAL A 277 6.07 -1.03 2.73
N ASP A 278 6.42 -2.29 2.98
CA ASP A 278 6.16 -3.37 2.04
C ASP A 278 4.66 -3.70 2.03
N LEU A 279 4.02 -3.49 0.88
CA LEU A 279 2.60 -3.80 0.67
C LEU A 279 2.38 -5.23 0.17
N GLY A 280 3.46 -5.99 -0.07
CA GLY A 280 3.38 -7.30 -0.73
C GLY A 280 3.27 -7.20 -2.24
N ASN A 281 3.30 -8.36 -2.91
CA ASN A 281 3.23 -8.46 -4.38
C ASN A 281 4.19 -7.52 -5.13
N SER A 282 5.44 -7.44 -4.66
CA SER A 282 6.45 -6.53 -5.23
C SER A 282 6.09 -5.03 -5.17
N LYS A 283 5.08 -4.64 -4.38
CA LYS A 283 4.69 -3.24 -4.18
C LYS A 283 5.24 -2.68 -2.89
N VAL A 284 5.77 -1.47 -2.97
CA VAL A 284 6.31 -0.74 -1.83
C VAL A 284 5.67 0.65 -1.77
N CYS A 285 5.24 1.04 -0.58
CA CYS A 285 4.76 2.38 -0.28
C CYS A 285 5.89 3.20 0.34
N VAL A 286 6.19 4.34 -0.25
CA VAL A 286 7.04 5.38 0.32
C VAL A 286 6.15 6.44 0.92
N ILE A 287 6.38 6.75 2.20
CA ILE A 287 5.65 7.77 2.94
C ILE A 287 6.65 8.78 3.45
N ILE A 288 6.39 10.05 3.15
CA ILE A 288 7.22 11.16 3.60
C ILE A 288 6.32 12.15 4.31
N GLY A 289 6.56 12.36 5.60
CA GLY A 289 5.89 13.38 6.39
C GLY A 289 6.82 14.56 6.64
N GLY A 290 6.36 15.79 6.43
CA GLY A 290 7.19 16.98 6.63
C GLY A 290 6.56 18.27 6.10
N ALA A 291 7.36 19.33 5.99
CA ALA A 291 6.87 20.59 5.40
C ALA A 291 7.32 20.70 3.97
N ALA A 292 6.35 20.64 3.06
CA ALA A 292 6.54 20.99 1.66
C ALA A 292 6.45 22.51 1.52
N GLU A 293 7.58 23.21 1.42
CA GLU A 293 7.62 24.68 1.33
C GLU A 293 6.77 25.37 2.44
N VAL A 294 6.98 24.99 3.70
CA VAL A 294 6.24 25.49 4.89
C VAL A 294 4.79 24.99 4.98
N ILE A 295 4.29 24.22 4.01
CA ILE A 295 2.98 23.56 4.09
C ILE A 295 3.16 22.17 4.70
N PRO A 296 2.62 21.92 5.91
CA PRO A 296 2.62 20.57 6.46
C PRO A 296 1.92 19.62 5.51
N SER A 297 2.64 18.60 5.05
CA SER A 297 2.20 17.73 3.97
C SER A 297 2.66 16.30 4.21
N VAL A 298 1.91 15.35 3.65
CA VAL A 298 2.33 13.96 3.55
C VAL A 298 2.36 13.56 2.08
N CYS A 299 3.49 13.02 1.63
CA CYS A 299 3.60 12.39 0.31
C CYS A 299 3.42 10.89 0.47
N ILE A 300 2.55 10.32 -0.37
CA ILE A 300 2.35 8.88 -0.50
C ILE A 300 2.67 8.50 -1.95
N LEU A 301 3.67 7.65 -2.10
CA LEU A 301 4.16 7.16 -3.38
C LEU A 301 4.16 5.62 -3.34
N VAL A 302 3.36 4.98 -4.19
CA VAL A 302 3.33 3.52 -4.31
C VAL A 302 4.04 3.13 -5.59
N VAL A 303 5.00 2.22 -5.49
CA VAL A 303 5.75 1.69 -6.63
C VAL A 303 5.65 0.18 -6.69
N GLU A 304 5.67 -0.35 -7.91
CA GLU A 304 5.83 -1.76 -8.23
C GLU A 304 7.26 -2.01 -8.68
N LEU A 305 7.90 -3.01 -8.09
CA LEU A 305 9.25 -3.44 -8.38
C LEU A 305 9.22 -4.69 -9.27
N GLY A 306 10.02 -4.74 -10.32
CA GLY A 306 10.12 -5.92 -11.20
C GLY A 306 11.55 -6.38 -11.39
N LEU A 307 11.80 -7.69 -11.43
CA LEU A 307 13.12 -8.21 -11.80
C LEU A 307 13.44 -7.92 -13.26
N VAL A 308 14.68 -7.54 -13.53
CA VAL A 308 15.21 -7.36 -14.90
C VAL A 308 16.15 -8.53 -15.20
N GLN A 309 15.93 -9.23 -16.32
CA GLN A 309 16.71 -10.42 -16.71
C GLN A 309 18.02 -10.09 -17.45
N GLU A 310 18.27 -8.84 -17.84
CA GLU A 310 19.43 -8.47 -18.66
C GLU A 310 20.74 -8.42 -17.84
N GLU A 311 21.68 -9.30 -18.16
CA GLU A 311 23.00 -9.40 -17.53
C GLU A 311 23.92 -8.20 -17.82
N GLU A 312 23.64 -7.41 -18.86
CA GLU A 312 24.50 -6.30 -19.30
C GLU A 312 24.23 -4.98 -18.56
N GLN A 313 23.13 -4.85 -17.80
CA GLN A 313 22.83 -3.63 -17.05
C GLN A 313 23.32 -3.70 -15.61
N GLN A 314 23.84 -2.59 -15.08
CA GLN A 314 24.10 -2.41 -13.64
C GLN A 314 22.81 -2.55 -12.79
N ARG A 315 21.64 -2.53 -13.43
CA ARG A 315 20.32 -2.63 -12.80
C ARG A 315 19.83 -4.08 -12.73
N PHE A 316 19.18 -4.45 -11.63
CA PHE A 316 18.47 -5.72 -11.44
C PHE A 316 16.99 -5.55 -11.09
N LEU A 317 16.56 -4.33 -10.80
CA LEU A 317 15.17 -3.97 -10.58
C LEU A 317 14.72 -2.88 -11.55
N SER A 318 13.51 -3.04 -12.06
CA SER A 318 12.71 -1.97 -12.66
C SER A 318 11.77 -1.39 -11.60
N VAL A 319 11.49 -0.09 -11.71
CA VAL A 319 10.57 0.63 -10.82
C VAL A 319 9.45 1.21 -11.66
N ARG A 320 8.21 0.85 -11.34
CA ARG A 320 7.01 1.43 -11.94
C ARG A 320 6.23 2.17 -10.87
N VAL A 321 6.17 3.49 -10.97
CA VAL A 321 5.32 4.30 -10.10
C VAL A 321 3.86 3.97 -10.40
N LEU A 322 3.06 3.70 -9.38
CA LEU A 322 1.63 3.44 -9.47
C LEU A 322 0.82 4.62 -8.90
N VAL A 323 1.19 5.09 -7.72
CA VAL A 323 0.56 6.21 -7.02
C VAL A 323 1.62 7.26 -6.71
N ASN A 324 1.30 8.54 -6.88
CA ASN A 324 2.16 9.65 -6.46
C ASN A 324 1.29 10.85 -6.12
N ARG A 325 1.02 11.06 -4.82
CA ARG A 325 0.16 12.13 -4.33
C ARG A 325 0.75 12.81 -3.10
N VAL A 326 0.44 14.09 -2.98
CA VAL A 326 0.80 14.94 -1.85
C VAL A 326 -0.47 15.48 -1.25
N PHE A 327 -0.59 15.38 0.06
CA PHE A 327 -1.78 15.76 0.79
C PHE A 327 -1.49 16.84 1.80
N ASP A 328 -2.46 17.73 1.97
CA ASP A 328 -2.42 18.80 2.96
C ASP A 328 -2.75 18.26 4.35
N MET A 329 -1.80 18.42 5.28
CA MET A 329 -1.93 18.00 6.68
C MET A 329 -2.46 19.11 7.60
N ARG A 330 -2.60 20.36 7.12
CA ARG A 330 -3.10 21.48 7.93
C ARG A 330 -4.46 21.23 8.59
N PRO A 331 -5.43 20.53 7.97
CA PRO A 331 -6.71 20.23 8.63
C PRO A 331 -6.57 19.30 9.85
N TYR A 332 -5.46 18.56 9.94
CA TYR A 332 -5.26 17.51 10.93
C TYR A 332 -4.35 17.94 12.07
N ILE A 333 -3.46 18.90 11.81
CA ILE A 333 -2.55 19.47 12.81
C ILE A 333 -3.29 20.53 13.64
N SER A 334 -3.12 20.48 14.97
CA SER A 334 -3.76 21.46 15.86
C SER A 334 -3.26 22.89 15.57
N LYS A 335 -4.11 23.89 15.82
CA LYS A 335 -3.80 25.33 15.62
C LYS A 335 -2.57 25.85 16.39
N TYR A 336 -1.97 25.06 17.27
CA TYR A 336 -0.89 25.46 18.18
C TYR A 336 0.36 24.56 18.13
N GLY A 337 0.39 23.51 17.29
CA GLY A 337 1.49 22.54 17.22
C GLY A 337 2.43 22.79 16.04
N GLY A 338 3.72 22.51 16.25
CA GLY A 338 4.74 22.53 15.19
C GLY A 338 4.50 21.46 14.13
N LEU A 339 5.48 21.26 13.25
CA LEU A 339 5.44 20.16 12.31
C LEU A 339 5.44 18.83 13.05
N GLN A 340 4.40 18.01 12.83
CA GLN A 340 4.37 16.64 13.32
C GLN A 340 5.43 15.82 12.60
N GLY A 341 6.33 15.20 13.37
CA GLY A 341 7.25 14.19 12.86
C GLY A 341 6.50 12.92 12.50
N LEU A 342 6.91 12.24 11.43
CA LEU A 342 6.36 10.93 11.10
C LEU A 342 7.26 9.88 11.76
N CYS A 343 6.82 9.32 12.89
CA CYS A 343 7.62 8.38 13.67
C CYS A 343 7.78 7.02 12.97
N THR A 344 6.68 6.45 12.48
CA THR A 344 6.68 5.11 11.88
C THR A 344 5.42 4.88 11.04
N SER A 345 5.51 3.95 10.08
CA SER A 345 4.39 3.52 9.26
C SER A 345 4.39 2.01 9.06
N PHE A 346 3.21 1.41 8.94
CA PHE A 346 3.08 -0.05 8.79
C PHE A 346 1.73 -0.47 8.22
N LEU A 347 1.69 -1.70 7.69
CA LEU A 347 0.46 -2.33 7.21
C LEU A 347 -0.14 -3.22 8.30
N PHE A 348 -1.41 -3.03 8.64
CA PHE A 348 -2.11 -3.86 9.63
C PHE A 348 -3.63 -3.82 9.48
N SER A 349 -4.30 -4.94 9.79
CA SER A 349 -5.76 -5.03 9.86
C SER A 349 -6.24 -5.16 11.31
N LEU A 350 -6.93 -4.12 11.82
CA LEU A 350 -7.48 -4.10 13.18
C LEU A 350 -8.61 -5.13 13.41
N SER A 351 -9.31 -5.55 12.35
CA SER A 351 -10.43 -6.50 12.44
C SER A 351 -10.01 -7.96 12.31
N LYS A 352 -8.95 -8.25 11.54
CA LYS A 352 -8.50 -9.62 11.23
C LYS A 352 -7.26 -10.05 12.04
N GLY A 353 -6.49 -9.11 12.61
CA GLY A 353 -5.29 -9.46 13.36
C GLY A 353 -4.08 -9.80 12.49
N THR A 354 -3.09 -10.51 13.04
CA THR A 354 -1.84 -10.87 12.34
C THR A 354 -1.96 -12.06 11.40
N SER A 355 -3.00 -12.89 11.55
CA SER A 355 -3.03 -14.20 10.89
C SER A 355 -3.36 -14.18 9.41
N ASP A 356 -3.81 -13.05 8.85
CA ASP A 356 -4.11 -12.94 7.41
C ASP A 356 -3.85 -11.50 6.92
N ILE A 357 -2.58 -11.04 6.94
CA ILE A 357 -2.17 -10.10 5.88
C ILE A 357 -1.99 -10.99 4.67
N ASP A 358 -3.07 -11.20 3.92
CA ASP A 358 -3.01 -11.84 2.62
C ASP A 358 -2.32 -10.87 1.68
N ARG A 359 -0.97 -10.88 1.75
CA ARG A 359 -0.11 -10.08 0.87
C ARG A 359 -0.37 -10.41 -0.58
N ASP A 360 -0.99 -11.56 -0.90
CA ASP A 360 -1.44 -11.93 -2.23
C ASP A 360 -2.81 -11.30 -2.58
N ALA A 361 -3.66 -10.91 -1.62
CA ALA A 361 -4.93 -10.20 -1.87
C ALA A 361 -4.76 -8.72 -2.28
N VAL A 362 -3.63 -8.09 -1.93
CA VAL A 362 -3.28 -6.73 -2.41
C VAL A 362 -3.14 -6.67 -3.94
N LYS A 363 -3.02 -7.84 -4.59
CA LYS A 363 -2.93 -8.00 -6.05
C LYS A 363 -4.18 -7.50 -6.77
N ASP A 364 -5.35 -7.73 -6.17
CA ASP A 364 -6.66 -7.44 -6.78
C ASP A 364 -7.06 -5.97 -6.63
N HIS A 365 -6.32 -5.22 -5.82
CA HIS A 365 -6.61 -3.84 -5.52
C HIS A 365 -5.56 -3.00 -6.28
N ILE A 366 -4.30 -3.05 -5.84
CA ILE A 366 -3.05 -2.49 -6.41
C ILE A 366 -2.85 -2.35 -7.95
N GLY A 367 -3.57 -1.54 -8.73
CA GLY A 367 -3.13 -1.11 -10.08
C GLY A 367 -3.40 -2.05 -11.26
N GLU A 368 -4.47 -2.86 -11.23
CA GLU A 368 -4.98 -3.54 -12.43
C GLU A 368 -5.72 -2.57 -13.37
N GLU A 369 -4.96 -1.84 -14.19
CA GLU A 369 -5.40 -1.51 -15.55
C GLU A 369 -4.23 -1.73 -16.52
N VAL A 370 -3.88 -3.00 -16.72
CA VAL A 370 -3.45 -3.48 -18.04
C VAL A 370 -4.07 -4.86 -18.19
N PRO A 371 -5.03 -5.10 -19.11
CA PRO A 371 -5.40 -6.46 -19.44
C PRO A 371 -4.17 -7.10 -20.08
N THR A 372 -3.48 -7.95 -19.32
CA THR A 372 -2.58 -8.94 -19.87
C THR A 372 -3.42 -9.72 -20.87
N LEU A 373 -3.18 -9.48 -22.17
CA LEU A 373 -3.83 -10.18 -23.26
C LEU A 373 -3.54 -11.68 -23.08
N THR A 374 -4.47 -12.40 -22.47
CA THR A 374 -4.40 -13.85 -22.42
C THR A 374 -4.60 -14.38 -23.83
N SER A 375 -3.86 -15.43 -24.18
CA SER A 375 -3.93 -16.16 -25.45
C SER A 375 -5.36 -16.54 -25.87
N ALA A 376 -6.27 -16.71 -24.90
CA ALA A 376 -7.69 -16.96 -25.14
C ALA A 376 -8.44 -15.79 -25.81
N SER A 377 -8.00 -14.55 -25.61
CA SER A 377 -8.61 -13.34 -26.16
C SER A 377 -8.20 -13.11 -27.63
N LEU A 378 -7.02 -13.61 -28.04
CA LEU A 378 -6.55 -13.63 -29.42
C LEU A 378 -7.21 -14.75 -30.26
N GLU A 379 -7.53 -15.89 -29.67
CA GLU A 379 -8.27 -16.96 -30.36
C GLU A 379 -9.69 -16.53 -30.76
N ALA A 380 -10.37 -15.75 -29.92
CA ALA A 380 -11.73 -15.27 -30.19
C ALA A 380 -11.80 -14.28 -31.38
N PHE A 381 -10.69 -13.58 -31.66
CA PHE A 381 -10.57 -12.67 -32.80
C PHE A 381 -10.22 -13.40 -34.10
N SER A 382 -9.39 -14.46 -34.02
CA SER A 382 -8.94 -15.20 -35.20
C SER A 382 -10.04 -16.07 -35.85
N ARG A 383 -10.95 -16.65 -35.06
CA ARG A 383 -12.08 -17.43 -35.59
C ARG A 383 -13.12 -16.60 -36.37
N LYS A 384 -13.06 -15.26 -36.32
CA LYS A 384 -13.92 -14.37 -37.13
C LYS A 384 -13.37 -14.05 -38.53
N ARG A 385 -12.12 -14.44 -38.87
CA ARG A 385 -11.55 -14.23 -40.22
C ARG A 385 -11.64 -15.43 -41.16
N SER A 386 -11.99 -16.63 -40.67
CA SER A 386 -12.02 -17.84 -41.51
C SER A 386 -13.42 -18.47 -41.63
N SER A 387 -14.43 -17.71 -42.03
CA SER A 387 -15.59 -18.27 -42.73
C SER A 387 -16.45 -17.16 -43.36
N GLY A 388 -16.10 -16.76 -44.58
CA GLY A 388 -17.04 -16.09 -45.47
C GLY A 388 -17.99 -17.12 -46.07
N LYS A 389 -19.26 -17.10 -45.67
CA LYS A 389 -20.41 -17.57 -46.47
C LYS A 389 -21.71 -17.01 -45.92
N ASP A 390 -22.53 -16.51 -46.84
CA ASP A 390 -23.76 -15.75 -46.61
C ASP A 390 -24.94 -16.55 -46.02
N GLY A 391 -25.58 -15.93 -45.02
CA GLY A 391 -27.02 -15.99 -44.69
C GLY A 391 -27.55 -17.14 -43.80
N PRO A 392 -28.75 -17.02 -43.17
CA PRO A 392 -29.49 -15.83 -42.74
C PRO A 392 -29.67 -15.76 -41.21
N SER A 393 -30.24 -14.63 -40.77
CA SER A 393 -30.67 -14.25 -39.42
C SER A 393 -31.08 -15.39 -38.46
N THR A 394 -30.59 -15.31 -37.23
CA THR A 394 -31.34 -15.74 -36.04
C THR A 394 -31.16 -14.69 -34.94
N GLU A 395 -32.13 -13.80 -34.84
CA GLU A 395 -32.44 -13.11 -33.59
C GLU A 395 -32.87 -14.16 -32.56
N GLY A 396 -32.29 -14.10 -31.35
CA GLY A 396 -32.74 -14.88 -30.21
C GLY A 396 -31.58 -15.50 -29.45
N ASP A 397 -31.04 -14.75 -28.48
CA ASP A 397 -30.69 -15.33 -27.16
C ASP A 397 -30.21 -14.33 -26.09
N ASN A 398 -30.03 -13.04 -26.41
CA ASN A 398 -29.59 -12.06 -25.41
C ASN A 398 -30.71 -11.25 -24.72
N VAL A 399 -31.98 -11.57 -24.98
CA VAL A 399 -33.12 -10.87 -24.35
C VAL A 399 -33.62 -11.57 -23.07
N VAL A 400 -33.22 -12.83 -22.82
CA VAL A 400 -33.76 -13.60 -21.68
C VAL A 400 -32.96 -13.42 -20.37
N LYS A 401 -31.69 -12.99 -20.43
CA LYS A 401 -30.87 -12.78 -19.20
C LYS A 401 -30.99 -11.40 -18.56
N VAL A 402 -31.56 -10.41 -19.27
CA VAL A 402 -31.85 -9.06 -18.71
C VAL A 402 -33.26 -8.99 -18.10
N ALA A 403 -34.14 -9.94 -18.42
CA ALA A 403 -35.47 -10.05 -17.82
C ALA A 403 -35.46 -10.73 -16.45
N GLN A 404 -34.58 -11.72 -16.21
CA GLN A 404 -34.50 -12.42 -14.92
C GLN A 404 -33.79 -11.61 -13.81
N SER A 405 -32.92 -10.66 -14.17
CA SER A 405 -32.28 -9.76 -13.20
C SER A 405 -33.19 -8.62 -12.72
N LYS A 406 -34.24 -8.29 -13.49
CA LYS A 406 -35.28 -7.33 -13.07
C LYS A 406 -36.36 -7.92 -12.17
N GLU A 407 -36.55 -9.24 -12.18
CA GLU A 407 -37.59 -9.89 -11.35
C GLU A 407 -37.07 -10.28 -9.96
N ILE A 408 -35.75 -10.40 -9.77
CA ILE A 408 -35.13 -10.64 -8.45
C ILE A 408 -34.96 -9.31 -7.68
N SER A 409 -34.75 -8.17 -8.37
CA SER A 409 -34.64 -6.87 -7.70
C SER A 409 -35.99 -6.28 -7.29
N LEU A 410 -37.10 -6.71 -7.89
CA LEU A 410 -38.45 -6.22 -7.55
C LEU A 410 -39.13 -7.03 -6.43
N GLN A 411 -38.66 -8.26 -6.15
CA GLN A 411 -39.18 -9.07 -5.03
C GLN A 411 -38.39 -8.88 -3.72
N ARG A 412 -37.19 -8.30 -3.74
CA ARG A 412 -36.43 -7.99 -2.50
C ARG A 412 -36.86 -6.68 -1.84
N THR A 413 -37.29 -5.68 -2.62
CA THR A 413 -37.77 -4.39 -2.09
C THR A 413 -39.16 -4.43 -1.47
N LYS A 414 -39.84 -5.59 -1.48
CA LYS A 414 -41.17 -5.77 -0.87
C LYS A 414 -41.17 -6.61 0.42
N LEU A 415 -40.01 -7.11 0.86
CA LEU A 415 -39.91 -7.94 2.08
C LEU A 415 -39.05 -7.31 3.20
N GLU A 416 -38.22 -6.31 2.90
CA GLU A 416 -37.36 -5.66 3.91
C GLU A 416 -37.90 -4.32 4.44
N SER A 417 -39.04 -3.83 3.93
CA SER A 417 -39.72 -2.66 4.50
C SER A 417 -40.74 -3.01 5.60
N ALA A 418 -40.76 -4.26 6.08
CA ALA A 418 -41.77 -4.75 7.03
C ALA A 418 -41.20 -5.32 8.35
N VAL A 419 -39.87 -5.29 8.58
CA VAL A 419 -39.27 -5.96 9.76
C VAL A 419 -38.42 -5.06 10.66
N VAL A 420 -38.04 -3.83 10.26
CA VAL A 420 -37.22 -2.93 11.12
C VAL A 420 -38.05 -1.80 11.76
N GLY A 421 -39.32 -2.08 12.07
CA GLY A 421 -40.26 -1.08 12.61
C GLY A 421 -41.10 -1.54 13.80
N LEU A 422 -40.94 -2.77 14.29
CA LEU A 422 -41.77 -3.29 15.39
C LEU A 422 -41.05 -3.48 16.73
N ASP A 423 -39.72 -3.61 16.77
CA ASP A 423 -39.02 -3.82 18.05
C ASP A 423 -38.85 -2.52 18.87
N LYS A 424 -38.79 -1.35 18.23
CA LYS A 424 -38.81 -0.07 18.94
C LYS A 424 -40.21 0.39 19.38
N TYR A 425 -41.27 -0.22 18.84
CA TYR A 425 -42.65 0.09 19.25
C TYR A 425 -43.09 -0.74 20.47
N LEU A 426 -42.40 -1.85 20.77
CA LEU A 426 -42.68 -2.69 21.93
C LEU A 426 -42.04 -2.14 23.22
N GLU A 427 -40.86 -1.52 23.14
CA GLU A 427 -40.21 -0.88 24.30
C GLU A 427 -40.94 0.40 24.77
N VAL A 428 -41.55 1.16 23.85
CA VAL A 428 -42.38 2.33 24.21
C VAL A 428 -43.68 1.90 24.89
N SER A 429 -44.25 0.75 24.51
CA SER A 429 -45.47 0.24 25.14
C SER A 429 -45.21 -0.40 26.50
N GLN A 430 -44.00 -0.93 26.74
CA GLN A 430 -43.60 -1.49 28.03
C GLN A 430 -43.10 -0.43 29.03
N LEU A 431 -42.69 0.76 28.57
CA LEU A 431 -42.43 1.92 29.44
C LEU A 431 -43.71 2.66 29.87
N LYS A 432 -44.83 2.44 29.17
CA LYS A 432 -46.12 3.08 29.48
C LYS A 432 -46.83 2.46 30.69
N ASP A 433 -46.50 1.22 31.04
CA ASP A 433 -47.09 0.49 32.17
C ASP A 433 -46.26 0.58 33.47
N LYS A 434 -45.04 1.13 33.43
CA LYS A 434 -44.19 1.39 34.61
C LYS A 434 -44.22 2.84 35.11
N ALA A 435 -44.96 3.74 34.48
CA ALA A 435 -45.10 5.15 34.87
C ALA A 435 -46.38 5.44 35.69
N ARG A 436 -46.85 4.48 36.50
CA ARG A 436 -47.92 4.71 37.49
C ARG A 436 -47.34 4.94 38.89
N GLU A 437 -46.50 5.95 39.01
CA GLU A 437 -46.27 6.72 40.26
C GLU A 437 -45.29 7.85 39.94
N LEU A 438 -45.72 9.10 40.15
CA LEU A 438 -45.02 10.40 40.01
C LEU A 438 -45.31 11.23 38.73
N ASP A 439 -46.11 12.28 38.97
CA ASP A 439 -46.33 13.56 38.26
C ASP A 439 -46.61 13.61 36.74
N MET A 440 -47.90 13.56 36.40
CA MET A 440 -48.47 13.67 35.03
C MET A 440 -48.29 15.03 34.33
N LYS A 441 -47.81 16.09 35.00
CA LYS A 441 -47.77 17.43 34.41
C LYS A 441 -46.52 17.66 33.55
N ASP A 442 -45.36 17.22 34.03
CA ASP A 442 -44.07 17.39 33.34
C ASP A 442 -43.95 16.46 32.12
N MET A 443 -44.56 15.27 32.18
CA MET A 443 -44.58 14.33 31.06
C MET A 443 -45.39 14.86 29.86
N THR A 444 -46.46 15.63 30.11
CA THR A 444 -47.31 16.18 29.04
C THR A 444 -46.59 17.29 28.25
N GLU A 445 -45.76 18.09 28.92
CA GLU A 445 -44.94 19.11 28.27
C GLU A 445 -43.76 18.48 27.52
N ALA A 446 -43.11 17.47 28.10
CA ALA A 446 -42.05 16.71 27.43
C ALA A 446 -42.55 15.98 26.17
N LEU A 447 -43.78 15.45 26.19
CA LEU A 447 -44.39 14.79 25.04
C LEU A 447 -44.67 15.77 23.90
N LYS A 448 -45.19 16.97 24.20
CA LYS A 448 -45.39 18.03 23.20
C LYS A 448 -44.08 18.56 22.62
N ALA A 449 -43.02 18.64 23.43
CA ALA A 449 -41.69 19.01 22.96
C ALA A 449 -41.11 17.97 22.00
N LYS A 450 -41.25 16.67 22.33
CA LYS A 450 -40.83 15.56 21.46
C LYS A 450 -41.68 15.43 20.19
N GLU A 451 -42.96 15.75 20.25
CA GLU A 451 -43.85 15.78 19.08
C GLU A 451 -43.44 16.89 18.10
N LYS A 452 -43.08 18.07 18.61
CA LYS A 452 -42.54 19.17 17.79
C LYS A 452 -41.16 18.82 17.17
N GLU A 453 -40.29 18.17 17.94
CA GLU A 453 -38.99 17.68 17.44
C GLU A 453 -39.18 16.63 16.33
N SER A 454 -40.18 15.76 16.47
CA SER A 454 -40.57 14.78 15.44
C SER A 454 -41.08 15.45 14.16
N GLU A 455 -41.93 16.48 14.27
CA GLU A 455 -42.40 17.25 13.11
C GLU A 455 -41.26 17.96 12.37
N GLU A 456 -40.25 18.46 13.09
CA GLU A 456 -39.07 19.08 12.50
C GLU A 456 -38.18 18.05 11.77
N MET A 457 -37.97 16.86 12.36
CA MET A 457 -37.26 15.76 11.68
C MET A 457 -37.98 15.31 10.40
N VAL A 458 -39.31 15.24 10.40
CA VAL A 458 -40.09 14.88 9.20
C VAL A 458 -39.89 15.90 8.07
N LYS A 459 -39.81 17.20 8.39
CA LYS A 459 -39.51 18.25 7.39
C LYS A 459 -38.09 18.15 6.84
N GLN A 460 -37.11 17.79 7.68
CA GLN A 460 -35.73 17.57 7.24
C GLN A 460 -35.64 16.36 6.29
N ILE A 461 -36.33 15.26 6.62
CA ILE A 461 -36.39 14.06 5.76
C ILE A 461 -36.98 14.40 4.40
N ALA A 462 -38.09 15.15 4.35
CA ALA A 462 -38.71 15.54 3.08
C ALA A 462 -37.77 16.42 2.21
N THR A 463 -36.98 17.28 2.86
CA THR A 463 -35.98 18.12 2.17
C THR A 463 -34.83 17.28 1.60
N LEU A 464 -34.31 16.32 2.38
CA LEU A 464 -33.26 15.40 1.94
C LEU A 464 -33.73 14.49 0.79
N GLN A 465 -34.97 14.00 0.85
CA GLN A 465 -35.57 13.22 -0.24
C GLN A 465 -35.67 14.01 -1.55
N SER A 466 -36.01 15.29 -1.48
CA SER A 466 -36.02 16.18 -2.65
C SER A 466 -34.61 16.39 -3.23
N GLN A 467 -33.60 16.56 -2.37
CA GLN A 467 -32.20 16.70 -2.80
C GLN A 467 -31.64 15.42 -3.42
N LEU A 468 -32.01 14.24 -2.89
CA LEU A 468 -31.62 12.95 -3.46
C LEU A 468 -32.19 12.78 -4.87
N LYS A 469 -33.48 13.07 -5.06
CA LYS A 469 -34.11 13.02 -6.39
C LYS A 469 -33.41 13.92 -7.41
N GLY A 470 -33.03 15.13 -7.01
CA GLY A 470 -32.27 16.04 -7.87
C GLY A 470 -30.83 15.60 -8.15
N ARG A 471 -30.22 14.76 -7.29
CA ARG A 471 -28.91 14.13 -7.55
C ARG A 471 -29.05 12.96 -8.51
N ASP A 472 -30.09 12.13 -8.37
CA ASP A 472 -30.35 11.01 -9.28
C ASP A 472 -30.51 11.49 -10.73
N GLU A 473 -31.27 12.57 -10.95
CA GLU A 473 -31.42 13.20 -12.27
C GLU A 473 -30.07 13.68 -12.86
N LYS A 474 -29.13 14.16 -12.01
CA LYS A 474 -27.78 14.55 -12.44
C LYS A 474 -26.89 13.35 -12.76
N ILE A 475 -27.02 12.25 -12.01
CA ILE A 475 -26.29 11.01 -12.27
C ILE A 475 -26.74 10.43 -13.61
N GLU A 476 -28.03 10.41 -13.92
CA GLU A 476 -28.53 9.96 -15.23
C GLU A 476 -27.97 10.82 -16.37
N ALA A 477 -27.97 12.15 -16.22
CA ALA A 477 -27.43 13.06 -17.23
C ALA A 477 -25.91 12.89 -17.45
N LEU A 478 -25.14 12.66 -16.38
CA LEU A 478 -23.70 12.40 -16.48
C LEU A 478 -23.42 11.03 -17.11
N THR A 479 -24.19 10.00 -16.75
CA THR A 479 -24.06 8.65 -17.31
C THR A 479 -24.29 8.68 -18.83
N LEU A 480 -25.25 9.47 -19.30
CA LEU A 480 -25.51 9.65 -20.73
C LEU A 480 -24.33 10.32 -21.44
N LYS A 481 -23.73 11.36 -20.84
CA LYS A 481 -22.53 12.03 -21.40
C LYS A 481 -21.30 11.13 -21.44
N VAL A 482 -21.10 10.26 -20.45
CA VAL A 482 -20.00 9.28 -20.46
C VAL A 482 -20.17 8.33 -21.64
N GLY A 483 -21.38 7.81 -21.88
CA GLY A 483 -21.66 6.95 -23.03
C GLY A 483 -21.43 7.63 -24.38
N GLU A 484 -21.75 8.92 -24.51
CA GLU A 484 -21.44 9.70 -25.72
C GLU A 484 -19.93 9.84 -25.96
N LEU A 485 -19.16 10.11 -24.90
CA LEU A 485 -17.70 10.25 -24.97
C LEU A 485 -17.00 8.92 -25.28
N GLU A 486 -17.46 7.80 -24.72
CA GLU A 486 -16.94 6.46 -25.02
C GLU A 486 -17.13 6.10 -26.49
N ASN A 487 -18.30 6.42 -27.06
CA ASN A 487 -18.56 6.21 -28.49
C ASN A 487 -17.65 7.09 -29.36
N ALA A 488 -17.49 8.38 -29.01
CA ALA A 488 -16.59 9.28 -29.73
C ALA A 488 -15.12 8.83 -29.67
N LEU A 489 -14.68 8.30 -28.52
CA LEU A 489 -13.34 7.74 -28.35
C LEU A 489 -13.12 6.50 -29.23
N LYS A 490 -14.13 5.63 -29.30
CA LYS A 490 -14.11 4.43 -30.14
C LYS A 490 -14.03 4.78 -31.63
N ASP A 491 -14.79 5.78 -32.07
CA ASP A 491 -14.75 6.28 -33.45
C ASP A 491 -13.40 6.92 -33.78
N ALA A 492 -12.83 7.71 -32.84
CA ALA A 492 -11.52 8.31 -33.01
C ALA A 492 -10.38 7.27 -33.08
N LYS A 493 -10.48 6.17 -32.32
CA LYS A 493 -9.52 5.08 -32.35
C LYS A 493 -9.58 4.31 -33.68
N ASN A 494 -10.79 3.97 -34.13
CA ASN A 494 -11.01 3.29 -35.41
C ASN A 494 -10.59 4.14 -36.63
N SER A 495 -10.57 5.48 -36.48
CA SER A 495 -10.13 6.41 -37.52
C SER A 495 -8.60 6.55 -37.63
N LYS A 496 -7.86 6.46 -36.52
CA LYS A 496 -6.41 6.73 -36.49
C LYS A 496 -5.52 5.51 -36.77
N GLU A 497 -5.96 4.31 -36.40
CA GLU A 497 -5.20 3.07 -36.68
C GLU A 497 -4.88 2.86 -38.17
N PRO A 498 -5.84 2.97 -39.13
CA PRO A 498 -5.52 2.77 -40.55
C PRO A 498 -4.58 3.84 -41.12
N MET A 499 -4.63 5.09 -40.61
CA MET A 499 -3.73 6.16 -41.06
C MET A 499 -2.28 5.93 -40.67
N ALA A 500 -2.02 5.36 -39.47
CA ALA A 500 -0.66 5.09 -39.01
C ALA A 500 0.04 4.01 -39.86
N PHE A 501 -0.68 2.92 -40.15
CA PHE A 501 -0.18 1.85 -41.02
C PHE A 501 0.01 2.32 -42.47
N GLU A 502 -0.87 3.17 -42.99
CA GLU A 502 -0.72 3.75 -44.34
C GLU A 502 0.50 4.68 -44.44
N MET A 503 0.74 5.52 -43.42
CA MET A 503 1.92 6.39 -43.38
C MET A 503 3.23 5.60 -43.27
N PHE A 504 3.23 4.50 -42.49
CA PHE A 504 4.39 3.60 -42.40
C PHE A 504 4.68 2.89 -43.72
N GLY A 505 3.67 2.34 -44.39
CA GLY A 505 3.82 1.71 -45.71
C GLY A 505 4.40 2.66 -46.76
N LYS A 506 3.90 3.91 -46.81
CA LYS A 506 4.46 4.95 -47.69
C LYS A 506 5.92 5.28 -47.38
N GLY A 507 6.30 5.26 -46.10
CA GLY A 507 7.69 5.43 -45.67
C GLY A 507 8.60 4.28 -46.11
N PHE A 508 8.12 3.05 -45.98
CA PHE A 508 8.81 1.84 -46.42
C PHE A 508 9.02 1.83 -47.94
N ASP A 509 7.98 2.06 -48.74
CA ASP A 509 8.07 2.13 -50.21
C ASP A 509 9.07 3.18 -50.69
N ARG A 510 9.13 4.33 -49.98
CA ARG A 510 10.10 5.39 -50.25
C ARG A 510 11.53 4.94 -49.95
N ALA A 511 11.76 4.21 -48.86
CA ALA A 511 13.07 3.66 -48.53
C ALA A 511 13.54 2.61 -49.57
N ILE A 512 12.65 1.70 -49.97
CA ILE A 512 12.93 0.72 -51.05
C ILE A 512 13.30 1.43 -52.36
N SER A 513 12.56 2.49 -52.72
CA SER A 513 12.85 3.28 -53.91
C SER A 513 14.22 3.97 -53.84
N GLN A 514 14.62 4.45 -52.66
CA GLN A 514 15.94 5.05 -52.44
C GLN A 514 17.07 4.03 -52.55
N ILE A 515 16.88 2.81 -52.05
CA ILE A 515 17.86 1.73 -52.17
C ILE A 515 18.03 1.35 -53.64
N LYS A 516 16.94 1.13 -54.39
CA LYS A 516 16.98 0.84 -55.84
C LYS A 516 17.74 1.90 -56.64
N ALA A 517 17.64 3.16 -56.25
CA ALA A 517 18.32 4.26 -56.92
C ALA A 517 19.82 4.36 -56.59
N ARG A 518 20.21 4.02 -55.35
CA ARG A 518 21.60 4.18 -54.86
C ARG A 518 22.47 2.92 -55.04
N ALA A 519 21.84 1.75 -55.04
CA ALA A 519 22.50 0.46 -55.15
C ALA A 519 21.65 -0.49 -56.00
N PRO A 520 21.59 -0.28 -57.34
CA PRO A 520 20.74 -1.08 -58.24
C PRO A 520 21.10 -2.57 -58.28
N GLU A 521 22.31 -2.93 -57.86
CA GLU A 521 22.79 -4.29 -57.69
C GLU A 521 22.18 -5.04 -56.48
N VAL A 522 21.54 -4.35 -55.53
CA VAL A 522 20.90 -4.97 -54.36
C VAL A 522 19.49 -5.44 -54.73
N ASN A 523 19.24 -6.74 -54.63
CA ASN A 523 17.90 -7.31 -54.79
C ASN A 523 17.04 -6.96 -53.57
N VAL A 524 16.14 -6.00 -53.73
CA VAL A 524 15.15 -5.60 -52.71
C VAL A 524 13.74 -6.12 -53.01
N VAL A 525 13.58 -7.04 -53.96
CA VAL A 525 12.27 -7.61 -54.33
C VAL A 525 11.68 -8.44 -53.19
N ASP A 526 12.54 -9.03 -52.36
CA ASP A 526 12.15 -9.89 -51.24
C ASP A 526 12.01 -9.12 -49.91
N MET A 527 12.14 -7.79 -49.92
CA MET A 527 11.92 -6.96 -48.72
C MET A 527 10.42 -6.81 -48.46
N ASP A 528 9.98 -7.32 -47.31
CA ASP A 528 8.60 -7.29 -46.87
C ASP A 528 8.51 -6.61 -45.50
N VAL A 529 7.60 -5.65 -45.38
CA VAL A 529 7.37 -4.85 -44.18
C VAL A 529 6.85 -5.68 -42.99
N SER A 530 6.34 -6.89 -43.25
CA SER A 530 5.81 -7.83 -42.26
C SER A 530 6.82 -8.87 -41.78
N LYS A 531 8.06 -8.85 -42.31
CA LYS A 531 9.11 -9.82 -41.99
C LYS A 531 10.21 -9.20 -41.13
N ILE A 532 10.75 -9.97 -40.20
CA ILE A 532 11.93 -9.61 -39.39
C ILE A 532 13.09 -10.56 -39.71
N VAL A 533 14.32 -10.14 -39.40
CA VAL A 533 15.51 -10.99 -39.57
C VAL A 533 15.85 -11.64 -38.24
N VAL A 534 15.74 -12.97 -38.16
CA VAL A 534 16.17 -13.78 -37.02
C VAL A 534 17.25 -14.73 -37.50
N ASN A 535 18.43 -14.72 -36.87
CA ASN A 535 19.58 -15.55 -37.25
C ASN A 535 19.96 -15.49 -38.74
N GLY A 536 19.83 -14.31 -39.36
CA GLY A 536 20.14 -14.08 -40.78
C GLY A 536 19.08 -14.57 -41.77
N VAL A 537 17.90 -15.00 -41.29
CA VAL A 537 16.77 -15.47 -42.12
C VAL A 537 15.56 -14.55 -41.93
N LEU A 538 14.87 -14.24 -43.03
CA LEU A 538 13.60 -13.50 -43.01
C LEU A 538 12.47 -14.41 -42.51
N VAL A 539 11.83 -14.04 -41.40
CA VAL A 539 10.71 -14.75 -40.79
C VAL A 539 9.51 -13.82 -40.62
N ASP A 540 8.30 -14.38 -40.59
CA ASP A 540 7.10 -13.62 -40.20
C ASP A 540 7.26 -13.08 -38.78
N ALA A 541 6.80 -11.85 -38.55
CA ALA A 541 6.81 -11.23 -37.22
C ALA A 541 5.94 -11.98 -36.18
N ASP A 542 5.20 -13.01 -36.59
CA ASP A 542 4.25 -13.78 -35.78
C ASP A 542 4.81 -15.10 -35.19
N ILE A 543 6.13 -15.35 -35.21
CA ILE A 543 6.69 -16.59 -34.63
C ILE A 543 6.97 -16.40 -33.12
N PRO A 544 6.31 -17.16 -32.22
CA PRO A 544 6.70 -17.22 -30.82
C PRO A 544 8.08 -17.90 -30.68
N GLU A 545 8.94 -17.39 -29.80
CA GLU A 545 10.24 -17.98 -29.47
C GLU A 545 10.07 -19.42 -28.93
N GLU A 546 10.07 -20.42 -29.82
CA GLU A 546 10.30 -21.81 -29.45
C GLU A 546 11.80 -22.11 -29.51
N GLY A 547 12.33 -22.50 -28.34
CA GLY A 547 13.75 -22.73 -28.09
C GLY A 547 14.39 -23.71 -29.06
N CYS A 548 15.57 -23.34 -29.55
CA CYS A 548 16.49 -24.27 -30.18
C CYS A 548 17.61 -24.61 -29.19
N ASP A 549 17.44 -25.74 -28.51
CA ASP A 549 18.54 -26.49 -27.92
C ASP A 549 19.56 -26.83 -29.02
N VAL A 550 20.72 -26.18 -28.98
CA VAL A 550 21.88 -26.63 -29.76
C VAL A 550 22.51 -27.79 -29.00
N LYS A 551 22.31 -29.00 -29.51
CA LYS A 551 23.22 -30.12 -29.22
C LYS A 551 24.57 -29.80 -29.84
N GLU A 552 25.53 -29.44 -29.00
CA GLU A 552 26.95 -29.47 -29.37
C GLU A 552 27.35 -30.92 -29.65
N ASN A 553 27.85 -31.16 -30.86
CA ASN A 553 28.73 -32.29 -31.13
C ASN A 553 30.15 -31.81 -30.86
N GLU A 554 30.73 -32.26 -29.75
CA GLU A 554 32.07 -32.89 -29.69
C GLU A 554 32.12 -33.89 -28.52
#